data_AF-E0VK97-F1
#
_entry.id   AF-E0VK97-F1
#
_cell.length_a   1.000
_cell.length_b   1.000
_cell.length_c   1.000
_cell.angle_alpha   90.00
_cell.angle_beta   90.00
_cell.angle_gamma   90.00
#
_symmetry.space_group_name_H-M   'P 1'
#
loop_
_entity.id
_entity.type
_entity.pdbx_description
1 polymer ?
#
loop_
_entity_poly.entity_id
_entity_poly.type
_entity_poly.pdbx_seq_one_letter_code
_entity_poly.pdbx_strand_id
1 'polypeptide(L)'
;MFCWTIRSPDLFHIQRSSAIVNLQRFRGRKITPSQLVEDEFIDDLCLTSQDNNDDALHKSYSPASHAIWDVSDGDSDKDNSESTPKILPLMCLNAGALNDIPARYTITSLPNYEFPAVGVYVDSRIIPGFSYRVRVLPEPNASEKSCYLFDGKPLVLLNIGRGYSKRLTFEPDINTTLNENKNYFWTDSRSGGFGFEVHVLNVGDKFMIHDPSRLVVGTLEIITVQGHQEEVSHKILKDKTIEKRVKIKGMCKIEWFDDSGTTTILQPMNGLVVTQKKKGTFKAIITRITSVSIGRNNKKRGFTLTPGVKTNWRRTVVNGGTIGDAPTKYTIKGLKPYELPVIGTYVDPRIIPGFRYKVRPAENNNNNYIFNGQPLELISIGVGYGKKLTFECQQNQLNEPENYFWSDSLAEGFGFEPVALEVGLKFNIKGRGLTIGFAEIFRIDAPQKELHQEMEKTENGLVLKKYIEIDVTCHVTLHTKSVNDEVMRVTGTAVMSKKSKEKKVKLLKIENIGLDSQINLLFIHEDEKLIFVPI
;
A
#
# COMPACT_ATOMS: atom_id res chain seq x y z
N MET A 1 -15.47 -45.74 -30.97
CA MET A 1 -15.84 -46.99 -30.28
C MET A 1 -15.06 -47.05 -28.98
N PHE A 2 -15.67 -46.57 -27.89
CA PHE A 2 -15.65 -47.09 -26.51
C PHE A 2 -16.32 -46.03 -25.62
N CYS A 3 -17.50 -46.41 -25.13
CA CYS A 3 -18.37 -45.74 -24.16
C CYS A 3 -17.83 -46.09 -22.75
N TRP A 4 -17.99 -45.29 -21.68
CA TRP A 4 -19.18 -45.31 -20.82
C TRP A 4 -19.13 -44.23 -19.71
N THR A 5 -20.28 -43.54 -19.56
CA THR A 5 -21.03 -43.07 -18.36
C THR A 5 -20.50 -42.14 -17.25
N ILE A 6 -21.41 -41.17 -17.03
CA ILE A 6 -21.68 -40.22 -15.94
C ILE A 6 -21.83 -40.86 -14.55
N ARG A 7 -21.33 -40.16 -13.51
CA ARG A 7 -21.95 -40.07 -12.15
C ARG A 7 -21.44 -38.84 -11.38
N SER A 8 -22.36 -38.16 -10.71
CA SER A 8 -22.19 -37.20 -9.60
C SER A 8 -23.49 -37.24 -8.78
N PRO A 9 -23.60 -36.66 -7.56
CA PRO A 9 -22.58 -36.21 -6.60
C PRO A 9 -22.84 -36.71 -5.16
N ASP A 10 -21.82 -36.70 -4.28
CA ASP A 10 -22.00 -36.94 -2.83
C ASP A 10 -22.00 -35.63 -2.03
N LEU A 11 -23.08 -35.46 -1.26
CA LEU A 11 -23.27 -34.44 -0.23
C LEU A 11 -22.38 -34.73 0.99
N PHE A 12 -21.72 -33.72 1.54
CA PHE A 12 -21.11 -33.80 2.87
C PHE A 12 -21.98 -33.08 3.91
N HIS A 13 -22.60 -33.90 4.78
CA HIS A 13 -23.24 -33.49 6.03
C HIS A 13 -22.18 -33.04 7.05
N ILE A 14 -22.34 -31.85 7.63
CA ILE A 14 -21.58 -31.41 8.82
C ILE A 14 -22.40 -31.78 10.07
N GLN A 15 -21.84 -32.68 10.88
CA GLN A 15 -22.37 -33.06 12.19
C GLN A 15 -22.28 -31.90 13.20
N ARG A 16 -23.37 -31.68 13.93
CA ARG A 16 -23.44 -30.78 15.09
C ARG A 16 -22.87 -31.47 16.33
N SER A 17 -21.87 -30.85 16.98
CA SER A 17 -21.49 -31.19 18.35
C SER A 17 -22.26 -30.30 19.34
N SER A 18 -23.09 -30.91 20.18
CA SER A 18 -23.81 -30.29 21.27
C SER A 18 -22.89 -30.01 22.47
N ALA A 19 -22.69 -28.74 22.82
CA ALA A 19 -22.24 -28.34 24.15
C ALA A 19 -23.30 -27.42 24.76
N ILE A 20 -23.96 -27.93 25.80
CA ILE A 20 -24.97 -27.22 26.60
C ILE A 20 -24.21 -26.30 27.55
N VAL A 21 -24.34 -24.98 27.37
CA VAL A 21 -23.97 -23.99 28.40
C VAL A 21 -25.21 -23.18 28.73
N ASN A 22 -25.72 -23.39 29.95
CA ASN A 22 -26.84 -22.67 30.53
C ASN A 22 -26.45 -21.21 30.81
N LEU A 23 -27.09 -20.26 30.13
CA LEU A 23 -27.08 -18.84 30.51
C LEU A 23 -28.51 -18.39 30.82
N GLN A 24 -28.72 -18.10 32.10
CA GLN A 24 -29.99 -17.66 32.67
C GLN A 24 -30.45 -16.34 32.04
N ARG A 25 -31.70 -16.32 31.59
CA ARG A 25 -32.39 -15.13 31.08
C ARG A 25 -32.80 -14.22 32.24
N PHE A 26 -32.17 -13.06 32.36
CA PHE A 26 -32.73 -11.95 33.14
C PHE A 26 -33.64 -11.11 32.24
N ARG A 27 -34.95 -11.08 32.53
CA ARG A 27 -35.92 -10.16 31.95
C ARG A 27 -35.91 -8.87 32.77
N GLY A 28 -35.35 -7.79 32.22
CA GLY A 28 -35.42 -6.43 32.77
C GLY A 28 -36.44 -5.57 32.00
N ARG A 29 -37.21 -4.78 32.75
CA ARG A 29 -38.40 -4.00 32.33
C ARG A 29 -38.09 -2.80 31.44
N LYS A 30 -39.10 -2.38 30.66
CA LYS A 30 -39.20 -1.08 29.99
C LYS A 30 -39.13 0.06 31.02
N ILE A 31 -38.29 1.07 30.75
CA ILE A 31 -38.35 2.39 31.38
C ILE A 31 -38.26 3.44 30.26
N THR A 32 -39.24 4.33 30.22
CA THR A 32 -39.34 5.52 29.37
C THR A 32 -38.48 6.66 29.93
N PRO A 33 -37.82 7.48 29.10
CA PRO A 33 -37.10 8.65 29.59
C PRO A 33 -37.98 9.90 29.57
N SER A 34 -38.15 10.51 30.74
CA SER A 34 -38.63 11.88 30.91
C SER A 34 -37.56 12.67 31.68
N GLN A 35 -37.10 13.78 31.06
CA GLN A 35 -36.47 15.00 31.61
C GLN A 35 -35.19 14.85 32.47
N LEU A 36 -34.06 15.38 31.96
CA LEU A 36 -33.29 16.59 32.41
C LEU A 36 -32.69 16.42 33.83
N VAL A 37 -31.39 16.59 34.06
CA VAL A 37 -30.68 17.88 34.27
C VAL A 37 -29.15 17.65 34.31
N GLU A 38 -28.46 18.77 34.15
CA GLU A 38 -27.03 19.16 34.03
C GLU A 38 -26.04 18.71 35.14
N ASP A 39 -24.79 19.12 34.90
CA ASP A 39 -23.62 19.30 35.81
C ASP A 39 -22.69 18.09 36.01
N GLU A 40 -21.37 18.21 36.12
CA GLU A 40 -20.37 19.26 35.90
C GLU A 40 -18.98 18.57 35.92
N PHE A 41 -17.96 19.32 35.51
CA PHE A 41 -16.52 19.04 35.62
C PHE A 41 -16.06 18.54 37.00
N ILE A 42 -15.11 17.57 37.03
CA ILE A 42 -14.03 17.49 38.04
C ILE A 42 -12.74 16.97 37.38
N ASP A 43 -11.71 17.83 37.36
CA ASP A 43 -10.28 17.51 37.27
C ASP A 43 -9.77 16.98 38.62
N ASP A 44 -8.74 16.12 38.59
CA ASP A 44 -7.74 15.80 39.63
C ASP A 44 -7.39 14.29 39.58
N LEU A 45 -6.18 13.79 39.85
CA LEU A 45 -4.91 14.34 40.29
C LEU A 45 -3.85 13.24 40.02
N CYS A 46 -2.68 13.64 39.55
CA CYS A 46 -1.48 12.80 39.58
C CYS A 46 -1.02 12.56 41.03
N LEU A 47 -0.65 11.31 41.34
CA LEU A 47 0.12 10.98 42.53
C LEU A 47 1.53 10.52 42.13
N THR A 48 2.50 11.29 42.60
CA THR A 48 3.92 10.98 42.72
C THR A 48 4.17 10.08 43.92
N SER A 49 5.14 9.16 43.83
CA SER A 49 5.87 8.67 45.00
C SER A 49 7.35 8.52 44.70
N GLN A 50 8.14 9.24 45.49
CA GLN A 50 9.59 9.22 45.63
C GLN A 50 10.04 8.03 46.50
N ASP A 51 11.10 7.38 46.03
CA ASP A 51 12.40 7.13 46.68
C ASP A 51 12.51 6.63 48.12
N ASN A 52 13.37 5.61 48.29
CA ASN A 52 14.36 5.45 49.36
C ASN A 52 15.35 4.30 49.02
N ASN A 53 16.55 4.68 48.53
CA ASN A 53 17.92 4.40 49.05
C ASN A 53 18.09 3.36 50.19
N ASP A 54 19.18 2.56 50.35
CA ASP A 54 20.63 2.75 50.12
C ASP A 54 21.42 1.41 50.06
N ASP A 55 22.60 1.46 49.40
CA ASP A 55 23.93 0.83 49.69
C ASP A 55 24.12 -0.72 49.75
N ALA A 56 25.22 -1.36 49.27
CA ALA A 56 26.55 -0.92 48.84
C ALA A 56 27.37 -2.05 48.16
N LEU A 57 28.30 -1.64 47.25
CA LEU A 57 29.67 -2.15 46.97
C LEU A 57 29.96 -3.59 46.48
N HIS A 58 30.36 -3.73 45.20
CA HIS A 58 31.79 -3.96 44.83
C HIS A 58 32.08 -3.80 43.31
N LYS A 59 33.28 -3.25 43.06
CA LYS A 59 33.84 -2.71 41.81
C LYS A 59 34.18 -3.75 40.71
N SER A 60 33.98 -3.35 39.45
CA SER A 60 35.05 -3.36 38.42
C SER A 60 34.79 -2.32 37.31
N TYR A 61 35.77 -1.44 37.12
CA TYR A 61 35.97 -0.41 36.08
C TYR A 61 36.22 -1.10 34.70
N SER A 62 36.04 -0.55 33.49
CA SER A 62 36.04 0.83 32.95
C SER A 62 35.51 0.85 31.47
N PRO A 63 35.34 2.00 30.78
CA PRO A 63 34.09 2.32 30.09
C PRO A 63 34.21 2.57 28.57
N ALA A 64 33.06 2.50 27.91
CA ALA A 64 32.82 3.02 26.56
C ALA A 64 32.59 4.54 26.63
N SER A 65 33.30 5.31 25.81
CA SER A 65 33.09 6.74 25.64
C SER A 65 31.89 7.00 24.70
N HIS A 66 30.82 7.54 25.29
CA HIS A 66 29.79 8.28 24.60
C HIS A 66 30.36 9.64 24.16
N ALA A 67 30.23 9.99 22.88
CA ALA A 67 30.38 11.36 22.41
C ALA A 67 29.01 11.93 22.10
N ILE A 68 28.56 12.81 22.99
CA ILE A 68 27.48 13.78 22.81
C ILE A 68 27.96 14.80 21.77
N TRP A 69 27.13 15.14 20.80
CA TRP A 69 27.36 16.30 19.93
C TRP A 69 26.18 17.25 20.08
N ASP A 70 26.44 18.33 20.81
CA ASP A 70 25.64 19.54 20.83
C ASP A 70 25.60 20.16 19.43
N VAL A 71 24.41 20.64 19.07
CA VAL A 71 24.16 21.45 17.89
C VAL A 71 24.20 22.90 18.35
N SER A 72 25.13 23.68 17.81
CA SER A 72 25.12 25.14 17.92
C SER A 72 24.82 25.71 16.54
N ASP A 73 23.77 26.53 16.49
CA ASP A 73 23.31 27.29 15.33
C ASP A 73 24.28 28.40 14.94
N GLY A 74 24.32 28.65 13.62
CA GLY A 74 24.43 29.96 12.97
C GLY A 74 25.55 30.92 13.38
N ASP A 75 26.49 31.14 12.45
CA ASP A 75 26.77 32.51 12.05
C ASP A 75 27.25 32.61 10.61
N SER A 76 26.72 33.62 9.93
CA SER A 76 27.07 34.03 8.58
C SER A 76 28.31 34.90 8.61
N ASP A 77 29.33 34.59 7.80
CA ASP A 77 30.18 35.64 7.25
C ASP A 77 30.81 35.26 5.91
N LYS A 78 30.88 36.29 5.07
CA LYS A 78 31.48 36.29 3.73
C LYS A 78 32.98 36.14 3.86
N ASP A 79 33.58 35.25 3.06
CA ASP A 79 34.97 35.42 2.64
C ASP A 79 35.18 34.92 1.21
N ASN A 80 35.45 35.88 0.32
CA ASN A 80 36.11 35.65 -0.96
C ASN A 80 37.56 35.24 -0.67
N SER A 81 37.87 33.95 -0.85
CA SER A 81 39.25 33.50 -1.00
C SER A 81 39.34 32.61 -2.23
N GLU A 82 40.27 32.97 -3.13
CA GLU A 82 40.68 32.16 -4.27
C GLU A 82 40.99 30.74 -3.78
N SER A 83 40.14 29.79 -4.16
CA SER A 83 40.32 28.39 -3.80
C SER A 83 41.49 27.82 -4.59
N THR A 84 42.66 27.75 -3.96
CA THR A 84 43.70 26.80 -4.37
C THR A 84 43.06 25.41 -4.44
N PRO A 85 43.27 24.64 -5.52
CA PRO A 85 42.64 23.33 -5.65
C PRO A 85 43.14 22.44 -4.52
N LYS A 86 42.24 22.08 -3.59
CA LYS A 86 42.53 21.16 -2.48
C LYS A 86 42.96 19.82 -3.09
N ILE A 87 44.27 19.56 -3.11
CA ILE A 87 44.83 18.27 -3.52
C ILE A 87 44.32 17.23 -2.51
N LEU A 88 43.46 16.32 -2.96
CA LEU A 88 42.94 15.26 -2.13
C LEU A 88 44.09 14.32 -1.74
N PRO A 89 44.11 13.81 -0.49
CA PRO A 89 45.16 12.91 -0.03
C PRO A 89 45.20 11.66 -0.91
N LEU A 90 46.40 11.11 -1.15
CA LEU A 90 46.58 9.89 -1.94
C LEU A 90 46.53 8.64 -1.05
N MET A 91 46.05 7.52 -1.60
CA MET A 91 46.06 6.22 -0.95
C MET A 91 46.75 5.16 -1.82
N CYS A 92 47.47 4.24 -1.19
CA CYS A 92 48.16 3.14 -1.85
C CYS A 92 47.36 1.83 -1.71
N LEU A 93 47.08 1.19 -2.83
CA LEU A 93 46.34 -0.06 -2.93
C LEU A 93 47.30 -1.19 -3.29
N ASN A 94 47.18 -2.33 -2.61
CA ASN A 94 48.01 -3.51 -2.86
C ASN A 94 47.14 -4.71 -3.25
N ALA A 95 47.15 -5.08 -4.52
CA ALA A 95 46.35 -6.19 -5.02
C ALA A 95 46.83 -7.57 -4.51
N GLY A 96 48.11 -7.68 -4.14
CA GLY A 96 48.63 -8.90 -3.53
C GLY A 96 47.96 -9.22 -2.19
N ALA A 97 47.48 -8.21 -1.45
CA ALA A 97 46.74 -8.40 -0.20
C ALA A 97 45.34 -9.01 -0.42
N LEU A 98 44.82 -8.97 -1.65
CA LEU A 98 43.55 -9.58 -2.04
C LEU A 98 43.73 -10.99 -2.64
N ASN A 99 44.94 -11.55 -2.56
CA ASN A 99 45.33 -12.79 -3.25
C ASN A 99 45.15 -12.72 -4.79
N ASP A 100 45.28 -11.53 -5.38
CA ASP A 100 45.32 -11.32 -6.83
C ASP A 100 46.78 -11.08 -7.28
N ILE A 101 46.98 -10.78 -8.56
CA ILE A 101 48.29 -10.48 -9.15
C ILE A 101 48.97 -9.35 -8.35
N PRO A 102 50.21 -9.54 -7.86
CA PRO A 102 50.86 -8.58 -6.99
C PRO A 102 51.21 -7.30 -7.75
N ALA A 103 50.39 -6.27 -7.57
CA ALA A 103 50.58 -4.94 -8.12
C ALA A 103 50.16 -3.88 -7.10
N ARG A 104 50.78 -2.69 -7.19
CA ARG A 104 50.48 -1.55 -6.33
C ARG A 104 50.01 -0.37 -7.16
N TYR A 105 49.01 0.34 -6.66
CA TYR A 105 48.40 1.49 -7.32
C TYR A 105 48.30 2.64 -6.33
N THR A 106 48.47 3.86 -6.82
CA THR A 106 48.26 5.09 -6.04
C THR A 106 47.08 5.82 -6.64
N ILE A 107 46.02 6.01 -5.84
CA ILE A 107 44.81 6.69 -6.27
C ILE A 107 44.46 7.82 -5.30
N THR A 108 43.55 8.68 -5.71
CA THR A 108 42.94 9.68 -4.84
C THR A 108 42.14 9.02 -3.72
N SER A 109 42.26 9.53 -2.49
CA SER A 109 41.51 9.03 -1.33
C SER A 109 40.00 9.08 -1.58
N LEU A 110 39.33 8.02 -1.15
CA LEU A 110 37.91 7.84 -1.33
C LEU A 110 37.14 8.14 -0.03
N PRO A 111 35.92 8.67 -0.14
CA PRO A 111 35.02 8.75 0.99
C PRO A 111 34.63 7.33 1.45
N ASN A 112 34.21 7.20 2.71
CA ASN A 112 33.92 5.90 3.34
C ASN A 112 32.79 5.09 2.66
N TYR A 113 31.95 5.75 1.85
CA TYR A 113 30.84 5.12 1.12
C TYR A 113 31.24 4.59 -0.27
N GLU A 114 32.49 4.75 -0.69
CA GLU A 114 32.99 4.29 -2.00
C GLU A 114 34.06 3.20 -1.88
N PHE A 115 34.12 2.34 -2.91
CA PHE A 115 35.09 1.26 -3.02
C PHE A 115 35.96 1.41 -4.28
N PRO A 116 37.29 1.24 -4.18
CA PRO A 116 38.18 1.42 -5.32
C PRO A 116 38.26 0.21 -6.25
N ALA A 117 38.39 0.47 -7.54
CA ALA A 117 38.82 -0.49 -8.56
C ALA A 117 39.82 0.15 -9.54
N VAL A 118 41.01 -0.45 -9.71
CA VAL A 118 42.07 0.04 -10.60
C VAL A 118 43.02 -1.11 -11.00
N GLY A 119 43.32 -1.24 -12.29
CA GLY A 119 44.18 -2.32 -12.81
C GLY A 119 43.71 -3.70 -12.33
N VAL A 120 44.56 -4.45 -11.63
CA VAL A 120 44.17 -5.75 -11.04
C VAL A 120 43.51 -5.64 -9.66
N TYR A 121 43.55 -4.48 -9.01
CA TYR A 121 42.92 -4.26 -7.71
C TYR A 121 41.42 -4.00 -7.87
N VAL A 122 40.58 -4.83 -7.26
CA VAL A 122 39.15 -4.58 -7.09
C VAL A 122 38.80 -4.85 -5.64
N ASP A 123 38.30 -3.84 -4.94
CA ASP A 123 37.93 -3.98 -3.53
C ASP A 123 36.97 -5.16 -3.32
N SER A 124 37.21 -5.97 -2.30
CA SER A 124 36.45 -7.20 -2.04
C SER A 124 34.96 -6.96 -1.74
N ARG A 125 34.59 -5.71 -1.42
CA ARG A 125 33.19 -5.29 -1.26
C ARG A 125 32.47 -5.11 -2.60
N ILE A 126 33.18 -4.95 -3.71
CA ILE A 126 32.60 -4.86 -5.06
C ILE A 126 32.23 -6.27 -5.52
N ILE A 127 30.96 -6.64 -5.30
CA ILE A 127 30.45 -8.00 -5.53
C ILE A 127 29.42 -8.00 -6.67
N PRO A 128 29.51 -8.94 -7.62
CA PRO A 128 28.49 -9.14 -8.65
C PRO A 128 27.11 -9.53 -8.11
N GLY A 129 26.09 -8.89 -8.68
CA GLY A 129 24.68 -9.01 -8.34
C GLY A 129 24.14 -7.82 -7.57
N PHE A 130 24.97 -6.87 -7.15
CA PHE A 130 24.55 -5.63 -6.51
C PHE A 130 24.66 -4.46 -7.48
N SER A 131 23.85 -3.42 -7.27
CA SER A 131 23.89 -2.21 -8.09
C SER A 131 24.87 -1.20 -7.53
N TYR A 132 25.59 -0.52 -8.43
CA TYR A 132 26.55 0.51 -8.06
C TYR A 132 26.42 1.72 -8.98
N ARG A 133 26.64 2.92 -8.44
CA ARG A 133 27.03 4.08 -9.23
C ARG A 133 28.54 4.10 -9.32
N VAL A 134 29.05 4.34 -10.53
CA VAL A 134 30.48 4.31 -10.80
C VAL A 134 30.91 5.69 -11.24
N ARG A 135 31.93 6.24 -10.57
CA ARG A 135 32.60 7.46 -11.01
C ARG A 135 34.05 7.20 -11.38
N VAL A 136 34.54 7.97 -12.33
CA VAL A 136 35.96 8.03 -12.68
C VAL A 136 36.67 8.85 -11.61
N LEU A 137 37.76 8.31 -11.08
CA LEU A 137 38.59 9.02 -10.13
C LEU A 137 39.57 9.93 -10.89
N PRO A 138 39.83 11.14 -10.37
CA PRO A 138 40.83 12.00 -10.97
C PRO A 138 42.21 11.36 -10.87
N GLU A 139 43.03 11.62 -11.88
CA GLU A 139 44.44 11.22 -11.87
C GLU A 139 45.17 11.83 -10.66
N PRO A 140 46.16 11.12 -10.08
CA PRO A 140 46.98 11.68 -9.02
C PRO A 140 47.62 13.01 -9.49
N ASN A 141 47.35 14.10 -8.76
CA ASN A 141 47.81 15.46 -9.05
C ASN A 141 47.08 16.21 -10.19
N ALA A 142 46.00 15.65 -10.76
CA ALA A 142 45.16 16.37 -11.71
C ALA A 142 43.95 17.00 -11.01
N SER A 143 43.61 18.24 -11.39
CA SER A 143 42.40 18.94 -10.92
C SER A 143 41.21 18.67 -11.85
N GLU A 144 41.02 17.41 -12.26
CA GLU A 144 39.90 17.04 -13.12
C GLU A 144 38.62 16.82 -12.30
N LYS A 145 37.50 17.31 -12.83
CA LYS A 145 36.18 17.09 -12.25
C LYS A 145 35.78 15.63 -12.46
N SER A 146 35.57 14.88 -11.38
CA SER A 146 35.11 13.49 -11.46
C SER A 146 33.79 13.39 -12.20
N CYS A 147 33.73 12.54 -13.23
CA CYS A 147 32.51 12.25 -13.97
C CYS A 147 31.97 10.86 -13.58
N TYR A 148 30.65 10.70 -13.65
CA TYR A 148 30.01 9.39 -13.48
C TYR A 148 29.94 8.67 -14.83
N LEU A 149 30.17 7.36 -14.81
CA LEU A 149 29.86 6.49 -15.93
C LEU A 149 28.35 6.27 -16.02
N PHE A 150 27.88 5.83 -17.20
CA PHE A 150 26.49 5.44 -17.44
C PHE A 150 25.47 6.54 -17.08
N ASP A 151 25.81 7.80 -17.36
CA ASP A 151 24.99 8.98 -17.02
C ASP A 151 24.67 9.09 -15.52
N GLY A 152 25.50 8.50 -14.65
CA GLY A 152 25.26 8.45 -13.20
C GLY A 152 24.19 7.44 -12.77
N LYS A 153 23.69 6.61 -13.68
CA LYS A 153 22.71 5.58 -13.36
C LYS A 153 23.35 4.47 -12.52
N PRO A 154 22.69 4.04 -11.44
CA PRO A 154 23.11 2.84 -10.71
C PRO A 154 22.76 1.60 -11.54
N LEU A 155 23.75 0.78 -11.86
CA LEU A 155 23.54 -0.45 -12.64
C LEU A 155 24.02 -1.67 -11.84
N VAL A 156 23.34 -2.81 -12.02
CA VAL A 156 23.75 -4.09 -11.43
C VAL A 156 25.04 -4.59 -12.08
N LEU A 157 26.08 -4.81 -11.27
CA LEU A 157 27.31 -5.45 -11.71
C LEU A 157 27.06 -6.94 -11.95
N LEU A 158 27.16 -7.41 -13.20
CA LEU A 158 26.91 -8.81 -13.56
C LEU A 158 28.14 -9.70 -13.38
N ASN A 159 29.32 -9.19 -13.74
CA ASN A 159 30.55 -9.97 -13.73
C ASN A 159 31.81 -9.11 -13.57
N ILE A 160 32.84 -9.69 -12.98
CA ILE A 160 34.21 -9.18 -12.90
C ILE A 160 35.10 -10.18 -13.65
N GLY A 161 35.67 -9.75 -14.77
CA GLY A 161 36.57 -10.56 -15.59
C GLY A 161 37.88 -10.92 -14.88
N ARG A 162 38.58 -11.92 -15.40
CA ARG A 162 39.92 -12.33 -14.93
C ARG A 162 41.01 -11.68 -15.79
N GLY A 163 42.26 -11.70 -15.31
CA GLY A 163 43.44 -11.22 -16.03
C GLY A 163 44.12 -10.01 -15.38
N TYR A 164 45.03 -9.41 -16.13
CA TYR A 164 45.83 -8.22 -15.76
C TYR A 164 45.04 -6.90 -15.81
N SER A 165 43.88 -6.93 -16.47
CA SER A 165 42.84 -5.94 -16.35
C SER A 165 41.51 -6.65 -16.11
N LYS A 166 40.66 -6.09 -15.26
CA LYS A 166 39.38 -6.68 -14.91
C LYS A 166 38.29 -6.02 -15.75
N ARG A 167 37.66 -6.79 -16.63
CA ARG A 167 36.47 -6.33 -17.35
C ARG A 167 35.27 -6.32 -16.40
N LEU A 168 34.74 -5.16 -16.10
CA LEU A 168 33.55 -4.97 -15.29
C LEU A 168 32.35 -4.84 -16.21
N THR A 169 31.40 -5.78 -16.10
CA THR A 169 30.21 -5.82 -16.98
C THR A 169 28.96 -5.60 -16.16
N PHE A 170 28.14 -4.64 -16.53
CA PHE A 170 26.90 -4.26 -15.87
C PHE A 170 25.67 -4.70 -16.66
N GLU A 171 24.48 -4.58 -16.07
CA GLU A 171 23.23 -4.90 -16.75
C GLU A 171 23.03 -4.03 -18.01
N PRO A 172 22.49 -4.61 -19.10
CA PRO A 172 22.23 -3.86 -20.32
C PRO A 172 21.06 -2.89 -20.13
N ASP A 173 20.98 -1.89 -21.01
CA ASP A 173 19.83 -0.99 -21.04
C ASP A 173 18.52 -1.73 -21.38
N ILE A 174 17.40 -1.13 -20.97
CA ILE A 174 16.06 -1.66 -21.23
C ILE A 174 15.90 -1.81 -22.76
N ASN A 175 15.58 -3.04 -23.20
CA ASN A 175 15.47 -3.47 -24.61
C ASN A 175 16.78 -3.80 -25.35
N THR A 176 17.91 -3.88 -24.66
CA THR A 176 19.18 -4.31 -25.27
C THR A 176 19.54 -5.74 -24.85
N THR A 177 20.09 -6.53 -25.77
CA THR A 177 20.56 -7.88 -25.45
C THR A 177 21.95 -7.84 -24.81
N LEU A 178 22.38 -8.93 -24.15
CA LEU A 178 23.73 -9.02 -23.57
C LEU A 178 24.83 -8.80 -24.61
N ASN A 179 24.60 -9.19 -25.86
CA ASN A 179 25.57 -9.09 -26.96
C ASN A 179 25.78 -7.66 -27.45
N GLU A 180 24.79 -6.79 -27.25
CA GLU A 180 24.81 -5.38 -27.64
C GLU A 180 25.11 -4.46 -26.44
N ASN A 181 25.42 -5.06 -25.29
CA ASN A 181 25.62 -4.36 -24.03
C ASN A 181 26.89 -3.49 -24.07
N LYS A 182 26.70 -2.17 -24.04
CA LYS A 182 27.78 -1.18 -23.95
C LYS A 182 28.18 -0.87 -22.51
N ASN A 183 27.46 -1.38 -21.52
CA ASN A 183 27.68 -1.11 -20.10
C ASN A 183 28.81 -1.97 -19.54
N TYR A 184 30.02 -1.78 -20.06
CA TYR A 184 31.23 -2.40 -19.53
C TYR A 184 32.44 -1.47 -19.67
N PHE A 185 33.43 -1.69 -18.83
CA PHE A 185 34.74 -1.05 -18.96
C PHE A 185 35.82 -1.93 -18.36
N TRP A 186 37.08 -1.55 -18.58
CA TRP A 186 38.24 -2.21 -18.00
C TRP A 186 38.85 -1.35 -16.90
N THR A 187 39.23 -1.96 -15.78
CA THR A 187 39.77 -1.27 -14.60
C THR A 187 41.08 -0.52 -14.84
N ASP A 188 41.77 -0.76 -15.95
CA ASP A 188 42.98 -0.04 -16.40
C ASP A 188 42.70 1.01 -17.48
N SER A 189 41.44 1.23 -17.87
CA SER A 189 41.09 2.24 -18.88
C SER A 189 41.42 3.68 -18.43
N ARG A 190 41.69 3.87 -17.13
CA ARG A 190 42.05 5.13 -16.47
C ARG A 190 43.06 4.84 -15.37
N SER A 191 44.14 5.60 -15.27
CA SER A 191 45.19 5.38 -14.27
C SER A 191 44.77 5.83 -12.86
N GLY A 192 43.85 6.79 -12.75
CA GLY A 192 43.23 7.20 -11.49
C GLY A 192 42.27 6.15 -10.91
N GLY A 193 41.76 5.22 -11.73
CA GLY A 193 40.82 4.18 -11.33
C GLY A 193 39.37 4.66 -11.21
N PHE A 194 38.56 3.86 -10.51
CA PHE A 194 37.11 4.03 -10.39
C PHE A 194 36.64 3.92 -8.94
N GLY A 195 35.67 4.76 -8.57
CA GLY A 195 34.97 4.72 -7.28
C GLY A 195 33.58 4.09 -7.44
N PHE A 196 33.29 3.10 -6.61
CA PHE A 196 32.01 2.38 -6.58
C PHE A 196 31.18 2.76 -5.37
N GLU A 197 30.05 3.41 -5.59
CA GLU A 197 29.04 3.68 -4.56
C GLU A 197 27.93 2.63 -4.65
N VAL A 198 27.66 1.90 -3.56
CA VAL A 198 26.58 0.90 -3.54
C VAL A 198 25.21 1.59 -3.64
N HIS A 199 24.28 1.02 -4.40
CA HIS A 199 22.93 1.56 -4.56
C HIS A 199 21.89 0.46 -4.40
N VAL A 200 21.16 0.47 -3.29
CA VAL A 200 20.16 -0.57 -2.98
C VAL A 200 18.73 -0.08 -3.02
N LEU A 201 18.48 1.20 -2.72
CA LEU A 201 17.14 1.79 -2.65
C LEU A 201 16.87 2.76 -3.81
N ASN A 202 15.67 2.71 -4.40
CA ASN A 202 15.23 3.60 -5.47
C ASN A 202 14.06 4.49 -5.03
N VAL A 203 13.90 5.61 -5.73
CA VAL A 203 12.68 6.42 -5.66
C VAL A 203 11.51 5.61 -6.24
N GLY A 204 10.37 5.65 -5.56
CA GLY A 204 9.19 4.86 -5.89
C GLY A 204 9.13 3.48 -5.24
N ASP A 205 10.20 3.03 -4.56
CA ASP A 205 10.16 1.77 -3.81
C ASP A 205 9.10 1.85 -2.71
N LYS A 206 8.25 0.82 -2.62
CA LYS A 206 7.14 0.75 -1.66
C LYS A 206 7.33 -0.36 -0.65
N PHE A 207 6.89 -0.12 0.59
CA PHE A 207 7.06 -1.02 1.72
C PHE A 207 5.83 -1.03 2.63
N MET A 208 5.63 -2.15 3.33
CA MET A 208 4.76 -2.23 4.51
C MET A 208 5.56 -1.87 5.76
N ILE A 209 4.96 -1.08 6.67
CA ILE A 209 5.53 -0.69 7.95
C ILE A 209 5.07 -1.68 9.03
N HIS A 210 6.03 -2.29 9.72
CA HIS A 210 5.79 -3.12 10.90
C HIS A 210 6.33 -2.40 12.13
N ASP A 211 5.51 -2.34 13.18
CA ASP A 211 5.92 -1.85 14.49
C ASP A 211 6.88 -2.83 15.20
N PRO A 212 7.45 -2.47 16.36
CA PRO A 212 8.30 -3.37 17.15
C PRO A 212 7.61 -4.70 17.54
N SER A 213 6.28 -4.71 17.64
CA SER A 213 5.44 -5.87 17.90
C SER A 213 5.18 -6.73 16.65
N ARG A 214 5.76 -6.37 15.50
CA ARG A 214 5.58 -7.01 14.17
C ARG A 214 4.17 -6.90 13.60
N LEU A 215 3.39 -5.95 14.09
CA LEU A 215 2.08 -5.62 13.56
C LEU A 215 2.24 -4.62 12.41
N VAL A 216 1.52 -4.87 11.33
CA VAL A 216 1.43 -3.93 10.21
C VAL A 216 0.64 -2.69 10.64
N VAL A 217 1.25 -1.53 10.50
CA VAL A 217 0.73 -0.23 10.94
C VAL A 217 0.62 0.81 9.83
N GLY A 218 1.12 0.52 8.63
CA GLY A 218 1.00 1.44 7.49
C GLY A 218 1.75 0.99 6.25
N THR A 219 1.75 1.86 5.24
CA THR A 219 2.56 1.75 4.02
C THR A 219 3.50 2.93 3.88
N LEU A 220 4.59 2.73 3.15
CA LEU A 220 5.64 3.71 2.93
C LEU A 220 6.11 3.67 1.48
N GLU A 221 6.20 4.83 0.83
CA GLU A 221 6.78 5.00 -0.51
C GLU A 221 7.98 5.96 -0.44
N ILE A 222 9.10 5.58 -1.04
CA ILE A 222 10.30 6.43 -1.09
C ILE A 222 10.11 7.53 -2.13
N ILE A 223 10.20 8.79 -1.70
CA ILE A 223 10.05 9.96 -2.59
C ILE A 223 11.42 10.51 -2.97
N THR A 224 12.35 10.58 -2.02
CA THR A 224 13.74 10.96 -2.29
C THR A 224 14.69 10.11 -1.46
N VAL A 225 15.83 9.74 -2.05
CA VAL A 225 16.97 9.19 -1.34
C VAL A 225 17.91 10.35 -1.01
N GLN A 226 18.26 10.51 0.26
CA GLN A 226 19.06 11.62 0.75
C GLN A 226 20.46 11.14 1.12
N GLY A 227 21.49 11.80 0.58
CA GLY A 227 22.89 11.42 0.79
C GLY A 227 23.26 10.08 0.15
N HIS A 228 24.47 9.63 0.46
CA HIS A 228 25.05 8.39 -0.04
C HIS A 228 24.53 7.16 0.71
N GLN A 229 24.48 6.01 0.04
CA GLN A 229 24.12 4.74 0.67
C GLN A 229 25.41 4.05 1.13
N GLU A 230 25.56 3.85 2.44
CA GLU A 230 26.83 3.42 3.05
C GLU A 230 26.76 1.95 3.45
N GLU A 231 27.63 1.11 2.91
CA GLU A 231 27.73 -0.29 3.35
C GLU A 231 28.32 -0.36 4.76
N VAL A 232 27.53 -0.89 5.69
CA VAL A 232 27.96 -1.11 7.08
C VAL A 232 28.65 -2.46 7.21
N SER A 233 28.17 -3.47 6.48
CA SER A 233 28.76 -4.82 6.51
C SER A 233 28.26 -5.67 5.35
N HIS A 234 29.05 -6.67 4.95
CA HIS A 234 28.56 -7.80 4.17
C HIS A 234 28.97 -9.13 4.79
N LYS A 235 28.18 -10.17 4.56
CA LYS A 235 28.42 -11.53 5.06
C LYS A 235 28.07 -12.55 4.00
N ILE A 236 28.85 -13.61 3.90
CA ILE A 236 28.54 -14.79 3.10
C ILE A 236 27.94 -15.82 4.05
N LEU A 237 26.68 -16.20 3.79
CA LEU A 237 25.93 -17.18 4.59
C LEU A 237 26.33 -18.62 4.21
N LYS A 238 25.93 -19.59 5.04
CA LYS A 238 26.27 -21.02 4.85
C LYS A 238 25.80 -21.58 3.50
N ASP A 239 24.68 -21.07 2.98
CA ASP A 239 24.11 -21.41 1.68
C ASP A 239 24.77 -20.68 0.49
N LYS A 240 25.87 -19.95 0.74
CA LYS A 240 26.56 -19.06 -0.20
C LYS A 240 25.74 -17.84 -0.63
N THR A 241 24.64 -17.52 0.06
CA THR A 241 23.93 -16.25 -0.12
C THR A 241 24.78 -15.11 0.43
N ILE A 242 24.86 -14.01 -0.31
CA ILE A 242 25.60 -12.82 0.10
C ILE A 242 24.59 -11.82 0.67
N GLU A 243 24.72 -11.47 1.94
CA GLU A 243 23.93 -10.43 2.60
C GLU A 243 24.75 -9.14 2.69
N LYS A 244 24.22 -8.01 2.22
CA LYS A 244 24.78 -6.67 2.44
C LYS A 244 23.83 -5.84 3.29
N ARG A 245 24.39 -5.11 4.25
CA ARG A 245 23.68 -4.15 5.10
C ARG A 245 24.12 -2.75 4.76
N VAL A 246 23.16 -1.92 4.32
CA VAL A 246 23.43 -0.59 3.79
C VAL A 246 22.60 0.44 4.54
N LYS A 247 23.26 1.46 5.08
CA LYS A 247 22.62 2.56 5.79
C LYS A 247 22.05 3.55 4.78
N ILE A 248 20.80 3.95 5.00
CA ILE A 248 20.07 4.86 4.11
C ILE A 248 19.46 6.02 4.89
N LYS A 249 19.25 7.13 4.18
CA LYS A 249 18.41 8.25 4.59
C LYS A 249 17.53 8.66 3.41
N GLY A 250 16.34 9.15 3.67
CA GLY A 250 15.44 9.57 2.59
C GLY A 250 14.18 10.25 3.11
N MET A 251 13.44 10.87 2.20
CA MET A 251 12.06 11.32 2.46
C MET A 251 11.11 10.28 1.92
N CYS A 252 10.06 10.01 2.69
CA CYS A 252 9.06 9.03 2.35
C CYS A 252 7.65 9.58 2.55
N LYS A 253 6.73 9.07 1.72
CA LYS A 253 5.30 9.27 1.78
C LYS A 253 4.71 8.12 2.59
N ILE A 254 4.05 8.43 3.70
CA ILE A 254 3.56 7.45 4.66
C ILE A 254 2.04 7.51 4.72
N GLU A 255 1.42 6.34 4.69
CA GLU A 255 0.01 6.13 4.97
C GLU A 255 -0.08 5.24 6.21
N TRP A 256 -0.44 5.82 7.35
CA TRP A 256 -0.68 5.05 8.56
C TRP A 256 -2.09 4.43 8.54
N PHE A 257 -2.25 3.29 9.17
CA PHE A 257 -3.52 2.54 9.25
C PHE A 257 -4.35 2.88 10.50
N ASP A 258 -4.03 3.95 11.22
CA ASP A 258 -4.72 4.40 12.44
C ASP A 258 -5.86 5.42 12.20
N ASP A 259 -6.69 5.60 13.23
CA ASP A 259 -8.14 5.89 13.24
C ASP A 259 -8.64 7.28 12.80
N SER A 260 -7.93 8.03 11.94
CA SER A 260 -8.39 9.39 11.56
C SER A 260 -8.34 9.70 10.06
N GLY A 261 -8.54 8.68 9.24
CA GLY A 261 -8.57 8.82 7.79
C GLY A 261 -7.20 8.67 7.15
N THR A 262 -7.22 8.45 5.83
CA THR A 262 -6.03 8.15 5.03
C THR A 262 -5.18 9.41 4.83
N THR A 263 -4.60 9.94 5.90
CA THR A 263 -3.77 11.13 5.80
C THR A 263 -2.38 10.69 5.36
N THR A 264 -2.04 11.04 4.13
CA THR A 264 -0.70 10.81 3.62
C THR A 264 0.23 11.90 4.15
N ILE A 265 1.31 11.51 4.83
CA ILE A 265 2.25 12.46 5.43
C ILE A 265 3.65 12.24 4.84
N LEU A 266 4.35 13.34 4.51
CA LEU A 266 5.75 13.30 4.10
C LEU A 266 6.66 13.41 5.33
N GLN A 267 7.51 12.40 5.55
CA GLN A 267 8.43 12.37 6.69
C GLN A 267 9.82 11.87 6.28
N PRO A 268 10.90 12.36 6.92
CA PRO A 268 12.20 11.76 6.75
C PRO A 268 12.27 10.40 7.43
N MET A 269 13.02 9.49 6.84
CA MET A 269 13.34 8.20 7.41
C MET A 269 14.84 7.91 7.35
N ASN A 270 15.30 7.13 8.32
CA ASN A 270 16.62 6.50 8.30
C ASN A 270 16.46 5.03 8.64
N GLY A 271 17.30 4.16 8.07
CA GLY A 271 17.23 2.73 8.33
C GLY A 271 18.44 1.97 7.82
N LEU A 272 18.46 0.66 8.10
CA LEU A 272 19.47 -0.27 7.62
C LEU A 272 18.81 -1.26 6.64
N VAL A 273 19.08 -1.11 5.36
CA VAL A 273 18.58 -2.00 4.31
C VAL A 273 19.36 -3.31 4.37
N VAL A 274 18.64 -4.43 4.39
CA VAL A 274 19.19 -5.77 4.29
C VAL A 274 18.90 -6.30 2.89
N THR A 275 19.94 -6.42 2.08
CA THR A 275 19.86 -6.99 0.73
C THR A 275 20.51 -8.36 0.69
N GLN A 276 19.93 -9.27 -0.09
CA GLN A 276 20.46 -10.63 -0.25
C GLN A 276 20.56 -11.00 -1.72
N LYS A 277 21.72 -11.57 -2.09
CA LYS A 277 21.96 -12.18 -3.40
C LYS A 277 22.14 -13.68 -3.23
N LYS A 278 21.14 -14.44 -3.67
CA LYS A 278 21.16 -15.90 -3.60
C LYS A 278 22.06 -16.47 -4.70
N LYS A 279 22.55 -17.69 -4.49
CA LYS A 279 23.27 -18.41 -5.54
C LYS A 279 22.33 -18.69 -6.72
N GLY A 280 22.79 -18.43 -7.95
CA GLY A 280 22.01 -18.63 -9.16
C GLY A 280 21.09 -17.46 -9.55
N THR A 281 20.95 -16.43 -8.69
CA THR A 281 20.27 -15.20 -9.09
C THR A 281 21.27 -14.18 -9.63
N PHE A 282 20.85 -13.43 -10.64
CA PHE A 282 21.67 -12.38 -11.26
C PHE A 282 21.69 -11.08 -10.46
N LYS A 283 20.68 -10.85 -9.60
CA LYS A 283 20.48 -9.61 -8.85
C LYS A 283 20.19 -9.88 -7.38
N ALA A 284 20.66 -8.97 -6.52
CA ALA A 284 20.33 -8.89 -5.11
C ALA A 284 18.95 -8.23 -4.94
N ILE A 285 18.17 -8.71 -3.97
CA ILE A 285 16.88 -8.12 -3.64
C ILE A 285 16.92 -7.53 -2.23
N ILE A 286 16.18 -6.45 -2.01
CA ILE A 286 15.88 -5.99 -0.66
C ILE A 286 15.00 -7.06 -0.01
N THR A 287 15.38 -7.50 1.19
CA THR A 287 14.58 -8.44 1.99
C THR A 287 13.75 -7.71 3.03
N ARG A 288 14.35 -6.69 3.65
CA ARG A 288 13.74 -5.82 4.66
C ARG A 288 14.62 -4.60 4.92
N ILE A 289 14.04 -3.60 5.56
CA ILE A 289 14.79 -2.48 6.16
C ILE A 289 14.53 -2.54 7.66
N THR A 290 15.58 -2.58 8.46
CA THR A 290 15.50 -2.72 9.92
C THR A 290 15.95 -1.46 10.63
N SER A 291 15.64 -1.36 11.93
CA SER A 291 16.01 -0.23 12.79
C SER A 291 15.54 1.10 12.19
N VAL A 292 14.36 1.07 11.57
CA VAL A 292 13.83 2.22 10.86
C VAL A 292 13.32 3.24 11.87
N SER A 293 13.66 4.49 11.60
CA SER A 293 13.21 5.64 12.35
C SER A 293 12.55 6.63 11.41
N ILE A 294 11.38 7.12 11.81
CA ILE A 294 10.50 7.94 10.98
C ILE A 294 10.18 9.23 11.75
N GLY A 295 10.29 10.38 11.08
CA GLY A 295 10.00 11.71 11.63
C GLY A 295 11.22 12.47 12.13
N ARG A 296 11.09 13.81 12.24
CA ARG A 296 12.13 14.72 12.80
C ARG A 296 11.98 14.88 14.31
N ASN A 297 10.87 15.46 14.75
CA ASN A 297 10.67 15.89 16.14
C ASN A 297 10.11 14.74 17.00
N ASN A 298 9.09 14.03 16.51
CA ASN A 298 8.54 12.83 17.16
C ASN A 298 9.05 11.57 16.47
N LYS A 299 10.36 11.32 16.59
CA LYS A 299 11.04 10.21 15.93
C LYS A 299 10.56 8.86 16.47
N LYS A 300 9.58 8.26 15.80
CA LYS A 300 9.13 6.89 16.09
C LYS A 300 10.24 5.93 15.61
N ARG A 301 10.71 5.02 16.48
CA ARG A 301 11.87 4.14 16.23
C ARG A 301 11.49 2.67 16.32
N GLY A 302 12.33 1.82 15.75
CA GLY A 302 12.22 0.36 15.88
C GLY A 302 11.33 -0.29 14.83
N PHE A 303 10.91 0.44 13.80
CA PHE A 303 10.12 -0.15 12.72
C PHE A 303 10.97 -1.10 11.87
N THR A 304 10.28 -2.05 11.27
CA THR A 304 10.81 -2.90 10.20
C THR A 304 9.96 -2.71 8.95
N LEU A 305 10.60 -2.50 7.82
CA LEU A 305 9.92 -2.37 6.53
C LEU A 305 10.11 -3.65 5.72
N THR A 306 9.04 -4.12 5.09
CA THR A 306 9.08 -5.26 4.15
C THR A 306 8.69 -4.80 2.75
N PRO A 307 9.43 -5.17 1.69
CA PRO A 307 9.14 -4.72 0.33
C PRO A 307 7.74 -5.07 -0.15
N GLY A 308 7.16 -4.18 -0.97
CA GLY A 308 5.84 -4.29 -1.56
C GLY A 308 4.74 -3.69 -0.69
N VAL A 309 3.56 -3.51 -1.30
CA VAL A 309 2.34 -3.10 -0.59
C VAL A 309 1.35 -4.26 -0.64
N LYS A 310 0.87 -4.66 0.54
CA LYS A 310 -0.15 -5.70 0.69
C LYS A 310 -1.40 -5.05 1.30
N THR A 311 -2.36 -4.69 0.44
CA THR A 311 -3.60 -3.99 0.82
C THR A 311 -4.48 -4.79 1.78
N ASN A 312 -4.36 -6.12 1.80
CA ASN A 312 -5.10 -6.99 2.71
C ASN A 312 -4.71 -6.87 4.19
N TRP A 313 -3.65 -6.13 4.53
CA TRP A 313 -3.25 -5.88 5.92
C TRP A 313 -3.82 -4.58 6.49
N ARG A 314 -4.62 -3.85 5.71
CA ARG A 314 -5.30 -2.63 6.18
C ARG A 314 -6.23 -2.98 7.35
N ARG A 315 -6.14 -2.19 8.41
CA ARG A 315 -7.01 -2.29 9.59
C ARG A 315 -8.06 -1.19 9.52
N THR A 316 -9.28 -1.51 9.91
CA THR A 316 -10.37 -0.58 10.09
C THR A 316 -10.91 -0.76 11.50
N VAL A 317 -10.73 0.22 12.36
CA VAL A 317 -11.32 0.23 13.70
C VAL A 317 -12.69 0.88 13.62
N VAL A 318 -13.69 0.22 14.19
CA VAL A 318 -15.06 0.71 14.25
C VAL A 318 -15.55 0.68 15.69
N ASN A 319 -16.43 1.62 16.06
CA ASN A 319 -16.96 1.73 17.40
C ASN A 319 -18.48 1.90 17.36
N GLY A 320 -19.22 0.98 17.97
CA GLY A 320 -20.69 1.05 18.02
C GLY A 320 -21.22 2.32 18.69
N GLY A 321 -20.47 2.90 19.64
CA GLY A 321 -20.87 4.14 20.31
C GLY A 321 -20.95 5.34 19.37
N THR A 322 -20.17 5.36 18.28
CA THR A 322 -20.19 6.44 17.28
C THR A 322 -21.45 6.43 16.41
N ILE A 323 -22.18 5.32 16.39
CA ILE A 323 -23.39 5.13 15.59
C ILE A 323 -24.65 5.01 16.47
N GLY A 324 -24.53 5.30 17.77
CA GLY A 324 -25.63 5.18 18.74
C GLY A 324 -25.98 3.73 19.10
N ASP A 325 -25.07 2.79 18.87
CA ASP A 325 -25.20 1.38 19.26
C ASP A 325 -24.37 1.07 20.53
N ALA A 326 -24.34 -0.19 20.96
CA ALA A 326 -23.50 -0.65 22.06
C ALA A 326 -22.04 -0.20 21.84
N PRO A 327 -21.37 0.45 22.81
CA PRO A 327 -20.07 1.10 22.66
C PRO A 327 -18.88 0.12 22.62
N THR A 328 -19.00 -0.93 21.80
CA THR A 328 -17.97 -1.93 21.58
C THR A 328 -17.07 -1.50 20.43
N LYS A 329 -15.75 -1.58 20.65
CA LYS A 329 -14.74 -1.31 19.64
C LYS A 329 -14.30 -2.62 18.99
N TYR A 330 -14.28 -2.64 17.65
CA TYR A 330 -13.83 -3.78 16.86
C TYR A 330 -12.72 -3.35 15.90
N THR A 331 -11.83 -4.28 15.56
CA THR A 331 -10.79 -4.06 14.55
C THR A 331 -10.95 -5.10 13.44
N ILE A 332 -11.36 -4.64 12.26
CA ILE A 332 -11.51 -5.46 11.06
C ILE A 332 -10.21 -5.38 10.25
N LYS A 333 -9.76 -6.50 9.69
CA LYS A 333 -8.60 -6.56 8.79
C LYS A 333 -9.04 -6.93 7.37
N GLY A 334 -8.36 -6.38 6.37
CA GLY A 334 -8.55 -6.79 4.97
C GLY A 334 -9.81 -6.24 4.29
N LEU A 335 -10.48 -5.26 4.91
CA LEU A 335 -11.58 -4.54 4.28
C LEU A 335 -11.07 -3.76 3.05
N LYS A 336 -11.75 -3.90 1.92
CA LYS A 336 -11.38 -3.16 0.70
C LYS A 336 -11.91 -1.73 0.76
N PRO A 337 -11.30 -0.76 0.05
CA PRO A 337 -11.66 0.67 0.16
C PRO A 337 -13.09 1.03 -0.26
N TYR A 338 -13.77 0.14 -0.98
CA TYR A 338 -15.14 0.30 -1.46
C TYR A 338 -16.17 -0.44 -0.60
N GLU A 339 -15.72 -1.16 0.44
CA GLU A 339 -16.59 -1.97 1.29
C GLU A 339 -16.97 -1.25 2.59
N LEU A 340 -18.19 -1.54 3.04
CA LEU A 340 -18.75 -1.05 4.29
C LEU A 340 -18.59 -2.14 5.39
N PRO A 341 -18.09 -1.79 6.59
CA PRO A 341 -17.81 -2.76 7.65
C PRO A 341 -19.06 -3.24 8.41
N VAL A 342 -19.10 -4.54 8.72
CA VAL A 342 -20.07 -5.17 9.64
C VAL A 342 -19.34 -6.17 10.55
N ILE A 343 -19.47 -6.02 11.87
CA ILE A 343 -18.86 -6.94 12.85
C ILE A 343 -19.55 -6.82 14.21
N GLY A 344 -19.89 -7.94 14.84
CA GLY A 344 -20.43 -7.92 16.20
C GLY A 344 -21.70 -7.05 16.29
N THR A 345 -21.71 -6.07 17.19
CA THR A 345 -22.80 -5.09 17.30
C THR A 345 -22.74 -3.97 16.25
N TYR A 346 -21.63 -3.81 15.53
CA TYR A 346 -21.43 -2.73 14.58
C TYR A 346 -21.93 -3.10 13.18
N VAL A 347 -22.85 -2.31 12.65
CA VAL A 347 -23.23 -2.30 11.23
C VAL A 347 -23.06 -0.87 10.74
N ASP A 348 -22.25 -0.65 9.72
CA ASP A 348 -22.04 0.69 9.16
C ASP A 348 -23.40 1.35 8.84
N PRO A 349 -23.68 2.59 9.31
CA PRO A 349 -24.98 3.25 9.12
C PRO A 349 -25.37 3.48 7.66
N ARG A 350 -24.40 3.40 6.75
CA ARG A 350 -24.66 3.43 5.31
C ARG A 350 -25.27 2.12 4.84
N ILE A 351 -25.17 1.02 5.55
CA ILE A 351 -25.84 -0.23 5.17
C ILE A 351 -27.33 -0.13 5.49
N ILE A 352 -28.13 0.12 4.45
CA ILE A 352 -29.56 0.41 4.56
C ILE A 352 -30.37 -0.66 3.83
N PRO A 353 -31.44 -1.20 4.45
CA PRO A 353 -32.35 -2.12 3.79
C PRO A 353 -32.99 -1.53 2.52
N GLY A 354 -33.32 -2.37 1.55
CA GLY A 354 -33.85 -2.00 0.23
C GLY A 354 -32.78 -1.72 -0.82
N PHE A 355 -31.50 -1.71 -0.44
CA PHE A 355 -30.35 -1.63 -1.35
C PHE A 355 -29.70 -3.00 -1.54
N ARG A 356 -28.98 -3.18 -2.65
CA ARG A 356 -28.26 -4.41 -2.96
C ARG A 356 -26.80 -4.34 -2.52
N TYR A 357 -26.29 -5.47 -2.00
CA TYR A 357 -24.90 -5.60 -1.58
C TYR A 357 -24.32 -6.95 -2.01
N LYS A 358 -23.03 -6.96 -2.33
CA LYS A 358 -22.22 -8.18 -2.33
C LYS A 358 -21.50 -8.27 -1.00
N VAL A 359 -21.49 -9.45 -0.40
CA VAL A 359 -20.94 -9.65 0.94
C VAL A 359 -19.85 -10.70 0.92
N ARG A 360 -18.75 -10.45 1.63
CA ARG A 360 -17.70 -11.44 1.91
C ARG A 360 -17.17 -11.31 3.34
N PRO A 361 -16.54 -12.35 3.89
CA PRO A 361 -15.69 -12.22 5.08
C PRO A 361 -14.54 -11.24 4.85
N ALA A 362 -14.20 -10.42 5.84
CA ALA A 362 -13.23 -9.33 5.67
C ALA A 362 -11.78 -9.82 5.53
N GLU A 363 -11.35 -10.81 6.35
CA GLU A 363 -9.96 -11.31 6.38
C GLU A 363 -9.63 -12.24 5.20
N ASN A 364 -10.64 -12.73 4.47
CA ASN A 364 -10.45 -13.72 3.42
C ASN A 364 -10.14 -13.07 2.06
N ASN A 365 -8.93 -13.30 1.54
CA ASN A 365 -8.50 -12.87 0.20
C ASN A 365 -9.03 -13.78 -0.92
N ASN A 366 -9.41 -15.02 -0.59
CA ASN A 366 -10.16 -15.83 -1.52
C ASN A 366 -11.53 -15.18 -1.59
N ASN A 367 -11.98 -14.78 -2.80
CA ASN A 367 -13.28 -14.18 -3.11
C ASN A 367 -14.45 -15.14 -2.77
N ASN A 368 -14.49 -15.66 -1.54
CA ASN A 368 -15.51 -16.50 -0.95
C ASN A 368 -16.64 -15.58 -0.53
N TYR A 369 -17.27 -14.98 -1.54
CA TYR A 369 -18.45 -14.18 -1.34
C TYR A 369 -19.57 -15.07 -0.80
N ILE A 370 -20.30 -14.54 0.16
CA ILE A 370 -21.55 -15.13 0.62
C ILE A 370 -22.54 -15.08 -0.55
N PHE A 371 -23.44 -16.05 -0.63
CA PHE A 371 -24.43 -16.16 -1.71
C PHE A 371 -23.80 -16.25 -3.10
N ASN A 372 -22.64 -16.90 -3.23
CA ASN A 372 -21.91 -17.09 -4.48
C ASN A 372 -21.57 -15.78 -5.22
N GLY A 373 -21.41 -14.67 -4.47
CA GLY A 373 -21.08 -13.37 -5.05
C GLY A 373 -22.22 -12.66 -5.75
N GLN A 374 -23.44 -13.17 -5.62
CA GLN A 374 -24.63 -12.51 -6.16
C GLN A 374 -24.95 -11.25 -5.34
N PRO A 375 -25.23 -10.12 -6.01
CA PRO A 375 -25.75 -8.94 -5.33
C PRO A 375 -27.19 -9.21 -4.91
N LEU A 376 -27.45 -9.24 -3.60
CA LEU A 376 -28.80 -9.45 -3.08
C LEU A 376 -29.31 -8.19 -2.38
N GLU A 377 -30.60 -7.91 -2.53
CA GLU A 377 -31.28 -6.86 -1.78
C GLU A 377 -31.33 -7.19 -0.29
N LEU A 378 -30.85 -6.27 0.56
CA LEU A 378 -30.98 -6.39 2.01
C LEU A 378 -32.41 -6.06 2.44
N ILE A 379 -33.14 -7.03 2.99
CA ILE A 379 -34.53 -6.84 3.43
C ILE A 379 -34.60 -6.19 4.81
N SER A 380 -33.76 -6.63 5.75
CA SER A 380 -33.84 -6.18 7.14
C SER A 380 -32.53 -6.35 7.89
N ILE A 381 -32.32 -5.49 8.89
CA ILE A 381 -31.26 -5.63 9.90
C ILE A 381 -31.95 -5.83 11.25
N GLY A 382 -31.67 -6.96 11.89
CA GLY A 382 -32.21 -7.30 13.21
C GLY A 382 -31.64 -6.42 14.32
N VAL A 383 -32.38 -6.30 15.41
CA VAL A 383 -31.94 -5.61 16.63
C VAL A 383 -31.17 -6.58 17.55
N GLY A 384 -30.36 -6.03 18.48
CA GLY A 384 -29.59 -6.81 19.46
C GLY A 384 -28.08 -6.81 19.21
N TYR A 385 -27.38 -7.71 19.92
CA TYR A 385 -25.91 -7.78 19.93
C TYR A 385 -25.33 -8.42 18.66
N GLY A 386 -25.80 -9.61 18.28
CA GLY A 386 -25.66 -10.10 16.92
C GLY A 386 -26.84 -9.59 16.11
N LYS A 387 -26.59 -8.87 15.02
CA LYS A 387 -27.66 -8.37 14.14
C LYS A 387 -27.89 -9.37 13.01
N LYS A 388 -29.11 -9.90 12.94
CA LYS A 388 -29.52 -10.76 11.83
C LYS A 388 -29.70 -9.92 10.57
N LEU A 389 -28.88 -10.17 9.56
CA LEU A 389 -28.96 -9.54 8.25
C LEU A 389 -29.70 -10.49 7.31
N THR A 390 -30.88 -10.08 6.83
CA THR A 390 -31.74 -10.90 5.96
C THR A 390 -31.76 -10.31 4.57
N PHE A 391 -31.50 -11.12 3.55
CA PHE A 391 -31.47 -10.74 2.14
C PHE A 391 -32.64 -11.36 1.36
N GLU A 392 -32.88 -10.87 0.14
CA GLU A 392 -33.91 -11.39 -0.73
C GLU A 392 -33.71 -12.88 -1.07
N CYS A 393 -34.81 -13.63 -1.00
CA CYS A 393 -34.84 -15.02 -1.46
C CYS A 393 -34.94 -15.07 -2.97
N GLN A 394 -34.39 -16.12 -3.58
CA GLN A 394 -34.70 -16.44 -4.97
C GLN A 394 -36.20 -16.73 -5.09
N GLN A 395 -36.81 -16.32 -6.21
CA GLN A 395 -38.26 -16.26 -6.43
C GLN A 395 -39.03 -17.58 -6.15
N ASN A 396 -38.35 -18.72 -6.00
CA ASN A 396 -38.93 -20.04 -5.77
C ASN A 396 -38.77 -20.59 -4.34
N GLN A 397 -38.23 -19.81 -3.38
CA GLN A 397 -37.96 -20.28 -2.00
C GLN A 397 -38.46 -19.29 -0.93
N LEU A 398 -39.74 -18.94 -0.96
CA LEU A 398 -40.36 -18.01 0.00
C LEU A 398 -40.54 -18.61 1.41
N ASN A 399 -40.63 -19.94 1.53
CA ASN A 399 -40.97 -20.62 2.79
C ASN A 399 -39.75 -21.04 3.63
N GLU A 400 -38.54 -20.99 3.07
CA GLU A 400 -37.28 -21.27 3.77
C GLU A 400 -36.23 -20.22 3.36
N PRO A 401 -36.20 -19.05 4.00
CA PRO A 401 -35.22 -18.03 3.67
C PRO A 401 -33.84 -18.48 4.14
N GLU A 402 -33.02 -19.05 3.24
CA GLU A 402 -31.63 -19.42 3.51
C GLU A 402 -30.68 -18.20 3.46
N ASN A 403 -31.13 -17.07 2.90
CA ASN A 403 -30.30 -15.90 2.66
C ASN A 403 -30.23 -14.97 3.88
N TYR A 404 -29.74 -15.46 5.02
CA TYR A 404 -29.43 -14.64 6.18
C TYR A 404 -28.16 -15.09 6.90
N PHE A 405 -27.56 -14.18 7.65
CA PHE A 405 -26.49 -14.48 8.61
C PHE A 405 -26.51 -13.45 9.75
N TRP A 406 -25.69 -13.65 10.76
CA TRP A 406 -25.56 -12.72 11.87
C TRP A 406 -24.24 -11.94 11.75
N SER A 407 -24.25 -10.65 12.12
CA SER A 407 -23.07 -9.78 12.06
C SER A 407 -21.87 -10.27 12.91
N ASP A 408 -22.11 -11.19 13.84
CA ASP A 408 -21.13 -11.84 14.70
C ASP A 408 -20.85 -13.32 14.33
N SER A 409 -21.38 -13.78 13.19
CA SER A 409 -21.15 -15.17 12.74
C SER A 409 -19.67 -15.46 12.45
N LEU A 410 -18.87 -14.42 12.18
CA LEU A 410 -17.44 -14.49 11.92
C LEU A 410 -16.69 -13.48 12.78
N ALA A 411 -15.57 -13.90 13.38
CA ALA A 411 -14.76 -13.06 14.27
C ALA A 411 -14.04 -11.93 13.51
N GLU A 412 -13.72 -12.16 12.24
CA GLU A 412 -13.11 -11.20 11.33
C GLU A 412 -14.09 -10.14 10.79
N GLY A 413 -15.40 -10.37 10.92
CA GLY A 413 -16.44 -9.52 10.35
C GLY A 413 -16.60 -9.66 8.82
N PHE A 414 -17.41 -8.76 8.26
CA PHE A 414 -17.84 -8.78 6.86
C PHE A 414 -17.58 -7.44 6.18
N GLY A 415 -17.27 -7.51 4.88
CA GLY A 415 -17.22 -6.36 3.98
C GLY A 415 -18.43 -6.37 3.03
N PHE A 416 -19.15 -5.24 2.98
CA PHE A 416 -20.32 -5.03 2.13
C PHE A 416 -19.98 -4.09 0.97
N GLU A 417 -19.98 -4.60 -0.25
CA GLU A 417 -19.84 -3.81 -1.47
C GLU A 417 -21.24 -3.37 -1.93
N PRO A 418 -21.55 -2.04 -1.99
CA PRO A 418 -22.83 -1.57 -2.48
C PRO A 418 -22.96 -1.81 -3.99
N VAL A 419 -24.14 -2.21 -4.46
CA VAL A 419 -24.40 -2.45 -5.88
C VAL A 419 -25.60 -1.63 -6.35
N ALA A 420 -25.34 -0.67 -7.23
CA ALA A 420 -26.34 0.14 -7.92
C ALA A 420 -26.66 -0.40 -9.32
N LEU A 421 -25.65 -0.91 -10.02
CA LEU A 421 -25.75 -1.37 -11.41
C LEU A 421 -25.45 -2.86 -11.55
N GLU A 422 -26.18 -3.52 -12.45
CA GLU A 422 -26.01 -4.92 -12.83
C GLU A 422 -25.94 -5.05 -14.36
N VAL A 423 -25.33 -6.15 -14.83
CA VAL A 423 -25.24 -6.47 -16.26
C VAL A 423 -26.65 -6.65 -16.84
N GLY A 424 -26.88 -6.10 -18.03
CA GLY A 424 -28.17 -6.13 -18.73
C GLY A 424 -29.10 -4.95 -18.41
N LEU A 425 -28.75 -4.06 -17.47
CA LEU A 425 -29.53 -2.83 -17.27
C LEU A 425 -29.44 -1.92 -18.49
N LYS A 426 -30.58 -1.34 -18.88
CA LYS A 426 -30.73 -0.50 -20.07
C LYS A 426 -31.06 0.93 -19.69
N PHE A 427 -30.55 1.88 -20.48
CA PHE A 427 -30.65 3.30 -20.24
C PHE A 427 -30.98 4.07 -21.51
N ASN A 428 -31.77 5.12 -21.36
CA ASN A 428 -31.85 6.22 -22.32
C ASN A 428 -30.71 7.19 -22.05
N ILE A 429 -29.91 7.48 -23.07
CA ILE A 429 -28.89 8.53 -23.03
C ILE A 429 -29.59 9.85 -23.35
N LYS A 430 -29.49 10.83 -22.44
CA LYS A 430 -30.07 12.16 -22.64
C LYS A 430 -28.99 13.25 -22.64
N GLY A 431 -29.08 14.14 -23.63
CA GLY A 431 -28.36 15.41 -23.73
C GLY A 431 -29.36 16.55 -23.93
N ARG A 432 -29.21 17.67 -23.22
CA ARG A 432 -30.16 18.81 -23.22
C ARG A 432 -31.65 18.41 -23.01
N GLY A 433 -31.90 17.32 -22.29
CA GLY A 433 -33.25 16.79 -22.03
C GLY A 433 -33.85 15.93 -23.16
N LEU A 434 -33.21 15.86 -24.32
CA LEU A 434 -33.60 15.01 -25.45
C LEU A 434 -32.92 13.64 -25.37
N THR A 435 -33.63 12.59 -25.76
CA THR A 435 -33.04 11.25 -25.89
C THR A 435 -32.21 11.20 -27.16
N ILE A 436 -30.92 10.93 -27.03
CA ILE A 436 -29.94 10.90 -28.12
C ILE A 436 -29.42 9.50 -28.43
N GLY A 437 -29.75 8.51 -27.59
CA GLY A 437 -29.40 7.12 -27.81
C GLY A 437 -29.79 6.21 -26.65
N PHE A 438 -29.30 4.97 -26.71
CA PHE A 438 -29.52 3.93 -25.71
C PHE A 438 -28.19 3.34 -25.26
N ALA A 439 -28.13 2.87 -24.02
CA ALA A 439 -27.01 2.13 -23.48
C ALA A 439 -27.49 0.88 -22.76
N GLU A 440 -26.80 -0.24 -22.94
CA GLU A 440 -26.99 -1.47 -22.17
C GLU A 440 -25.68 -1.85 -21.48
N ILE A 441 -25.73 -2.14 -20.19
CA ILE A 441 -24.53 -2.54 -19.43
C ILE A 441 -24.11 -3.95 -19.85
N PHE A 442 -22.94 -4.04 -20.47
CA PHE A 442 -22.33 -5.30 -20.89
C PHE A 442 -21.48 -5.92 -19.78
N ARG A 443 -20.70 -5.10 -19.05
CA ARG A 443 -19.76 -5.57 -18.03
C ARG A 443 -19.57 -4.52 -16.94
N ILE A 444 -19.32 -4.95 -15.71
CA ILE A 444 -18.87 -4.09 -14.60
C ILE A 444 -17.33 -4.19 -14.53
N ASP A 445 -16.63 -3.06 -14.70
CA ASP A 445 -15.16 -3.03 -14.80
C ASP A 445 -14.47 -2.81 -13.45
N ALA A 446 -15.12 -2.10 -12.52
CA ALA A 446 -14.63 -1.93 -11.15
C ALA A 446 -15.74 -2.13 -10.10
N PRO A 447 -15.37 -2.49 -8.85
CA PRO A 447 -16.31 -2.50 -7.73
C PRO A 447 -16.95 -1.13 -7.52
N GLN A 448 -18.23 -1.13 -7.15
CA GLN A 448 -19.00 0.09 -6.97
C GLN A 448 -18.79 0.63 -5.55
N LYS A 449 -18.62 1.96 -5.42
CA LYS A 449 -18.24 2.60 -4.16
C LYS A 449 -19.22 3.71 -3.79
N GLU A 450 -19.74 3.68 -2.57
CA GLU A 450 -20.55 4.78 -2.06
C GLU A 450 -19.69 6.03 -1.80
N LEU A 451 -20.03 7.14 -2.45
CA LEU A 451 -19.38 8.44 -2.26
C LEU A 451 -19.96 9.16 -1.03
N HIS A 452 -21.29 9.29 -1.00
CA HIS A 452 -22.04 9.89 0.10
C HIS A 452 -23.53 9.54 0.00
N GLN A 453 -24.28 9.90 1.05
CA GLN A 453 -25.73 9.77 1.11
C GLN A 453 -26.37 11.00 1.75
N GLU A 454 -27.58 11.34 1.33
CA GLU A 454 -28.32 12.54 1.74
C GLU A 454 -29.77 12.18 2.11
N MET A 455 -30.30 12.85 3.13
CA MET A 455 -31.70 12.72 3.54
C MET A 455 -32.44 14.02 3.23
N GLU A 456 -33.43 13.95 2.34
CA GLU A 456 -34.27 15.08 1.96
C GLU A 456 -35.66 14.94 2.59
N LYS A 457 -36.13 15.99 3.26
CA LYS A 457 -37.51 16.06 3.75
C LYS A 457 -38.40 16.61 2.63
N THR A 458 -39.24 15.76 2.08
CA THR A 458 -40.27 16.15 1.10
C THR A 458 -41.65 16.20 1.77
N GLU A 459 -42.62 16.83 1.12
CA GLU A 459 -44.02 16.83 1.56
C GLU A 459 -44.57 15.41 1.79
N ASN A 460 -44.04 14.43 1.03
CA ASN A 460 -44.45 13.03 1.08
C ASN A 460 -43.61 12.17 2.05
N GLY A 461 -42.76 12.80 2.86
CA GLY A 461 -41.90 12.14 3.86
C GLY A 461 -40.41 12.24 3.55
N LEU A 462 -39.61 11.43 4.24
CA LEU A 462 -38.16 11.39 4.06
C LEU A 462 -37.78 10.56 2.83
N VAL A 463 -36.87 11.13 2.02
CA VAL A 463 -36.26 10.48 0.85
C VAL A 463 -34.76 10.37 1.09
N LEU A 464 -34.24 9.16 1.03
CA LEU A 464 -32.80 8.89 1.07
C LEU A 464 -32.27 8.83 -0.36
N LYS A 465 -31.24 9.62 -0.64
CA LYS A 465 -30.45 9.50 -1.87
C LYS A 465 -29.06 8.97 -1.55
N LYS A 466 -28.56 8.08 -2.40
CA LYS A 466 -27.18 7.60 -2.39
C LYS A 466 -26.51 7.86 -3.72
N TYR A 467 -25.25 8.25 -3.65
CA TYR A 467 -24.40 8.51 -4.80
C TYR A 467 -23.30 7.47 -4.82
N ILE A 468 -23.34 6.60 -5.83
CA ILE A 468 -22.43 5.45 -5.96
C ILE A 468 -21.58 5.65 -7.21
N GLU A 469 -20.26 5.66 -7.04
CA GLU A 469 -19.30 5.68 -8.13
C GLU A 469 -19.33 4.36 -8.90
N ILE A 470 -19.37 4.46 -10.22
CA ILE A 470 -19.48 3.32 -11.13
C ILE A 470 -18.45 3.41 -12.26
N ASP A 471 -18.01 2.24 -12.71
CA ASP A 471 -17.08 2.05 -13.82
C ASP A 471 -17.50 0.77 -14.56
N VAL A 472 -18.10 0.95 -15.73
CA VAL A 472 -18.78 -0.10 -16.47
C VAL A 472 -18.46 -0.01 -17.96
N THR A 473 -18.59 -1.13 -18.66
CA THR A 473 -18.58 -1.17 -20.12
C THR A 473 -20.01 -1.35 -20.61
N CYS A 474 -20.44 -0.50 -21.53
CA CYS A 474 -21.78 -0.51 -22.13
C CYS A 474 -21.73 -0.76 -23.64
N HIS A 475 -22.75 -1.42 -24.18
CA HIS A 475 -23.13 -1.31 -25.58
C HIS A 475 -23.95 -0.04 -25.75
N VAL A 476 -23.54 0.85 -26.65
CA VAL A 476 -24.17 2.15 -26.86
C VAL A 476 -24.59 2.32 -28.31
N THR A 477 -25.85 2.71 -28.50
CA THR A 477 -26.47 2.97 -29.79
C THR A 477 -26.92 4.42 -29.85
N LEU A 478 -26.30 5.25 -30.68
CA LEU A 478 -26.67 6.67 -30.85
C LEU A 478 -27.62 6.83 -32.04
N HIS A 479 -28.62 7.71 -31.91
CA HIS A 479 -29.60 7.96 -32.97
C HIS A 479 -29.01 8.61 -34.23
N THR A 480 -27.86 9.26 -34.13
CA THR A 480 -27.23 10.03 -35.21
C THR A 480 -26.36 9.19 -36.16
N LYS A 481 -26.02 7.94 -35.80
CA LYS A 481 -25.22 7.04 -36.64
C LYS A 481 -26.09 5.93 -37.23
N SER A 482 -25.97 5.72 -38.54
CA SER A 482 -26.64 4.66 -39.28
C SER A 482 -25.98 3.27 -39.16
N VAL A 483 -24.96 3.09 -38.31
CA VAL A 483 -24.28 1.80 -38.07
C VAL A 483 -23.77 1.63 -36.62
N ASN A 484 -24.17 0.50 -36.04
CA ASN A 484 -23.67 -0.40 -34.97
C ASN A 484 -23.37 0.08 -33.54
N ASP A 485 -23.83 -0.75 -32.59
CA ASP A 485 -23.52 -0.73 -31.16
C ASP A 485 -22.02 -0.59 -30.91
N GLU A 486 -21.62 0.51 -30.28
CA GLU A 486 -20.25 0.71 -29.84
C GLU A 486 -20.08 0.19 -28.41
N VAL A 487 -19.04 -0.61 -28.17
CA VAL A 487 -18.65 -1.04 -26.82
C VAL A 487 -17.77 0.05 -26.22
N MET A 488 -18.22 0.69 -25.14
CA MET A 488 -17.49 1.78 -24.52
C MET A 488 -17.44 1.67 -23.00
N ARG A 489 -16.35 2.16 -22.43
CA ARG A 489 -16.22 2.35 -20.99
C ARG A 489 -16.94 3.65 -20.59
N VAL A 490 -17.76 3.54 -19.55
CA VAL A 490 -18.59 4.59 -18.97
C VAL A 490 -18.27 4.66 -17.49
N THR A 491 -17.73 5.78 -17.04
CA THR A 491 -17.57 6.10 -15.62
C THR A 491 -18.61 7.13 -15.21
N GLY A 492 -19.02 7.16 -13.95
CA GLY A 492 -19.96 8.18 -13.48
C GLY A 492 -20.43 7.96 -12.05
N THR A 493 -21.52 8.64 -11.70
CA THR A 493 -22.17 8.54 -10.40
C THR A 493 -23.62 8.09 -10.57
N ALA A 494 -23.94 6.89 -10.09
CA ALA A 494 -25.30 6.37 -10.03
C ALA A 494 -26.05 7.00 -8.84
N VAL A 495 -27.20 7.60 -9.11
CA VAL A 495 -28.06 8.24 -8.12
C VAL A 495 -29.22 7.30 -7.78
N MET A 496 -29.19 6.77 -6.56
CA MET A 496 -30.17 5.82 -6.05
C MET A 496 -31.09 6.51 -5.05
N SER A 497 -32.40 6.34 -5.15
CA SER A 497 -33.39 6.98 -4.27
C SER A 497 -34.32 5.96 -3.62
N LYS A 498 -34.54 6.10 -2.32
CA LYS A 498 -35.50 5.31 -1.55
C LYS A 498 -36.40 6.23 -0.72
N LYS A 499 -37.71 6.16 -0.95
CA LYS A 499 -38.70 6.85 -0.11
C LYS A 499 -39.01 6.02 1.15
N SER A 500 -39.36 6.68 2.25
CA SER A 500 -39.63 6.01 3.54
C SER A 500 -40.63 4.85 3.48
N LYS A 501 -41.66 4.92 2.61
CA LYS A 501 -42.68 3.87 2.45
C LYS A 501 -42.33 2.81 1.39
N GLU A 502 -41.27 3.03 0.60
CA GLU A 502 -40.86 2.09 -0.43
C GLU A 502 -39.95 1.01 0.17
N LYS A 503 -40.26 -0.25 -0.15
CA LYS A 503 -39.44 -1.39 0.28
C LYS A 503 -38.12 -1.44 -0.50
N LYS A 504 -38.16 -1.12 -1.80
CA LYS A 504 -37.04 -1.19 -2.74
C LYS A 504 -36.54 0.19 -3.11
N VAL A 505 -35.22 0.32 -3.26
CA VAL A 505 -34.59 1.48 -3.87
C VAL A 505 -34.86 1.53 -5.37
N LYS A 506 -34.83 2.73 -5.94
CA LYS A 506 -34.88 2.96 -7.39
C LYS A 506 -33.62 3.67 -7.87
N LEU A 507 -33.04 3.18 -8.95
CA LEU A 507 -32.04 3.93 -9.70
C LEU A 507 -32.74 5.08 -10.43
N LEU A 508 -32.33 6.32 -10.20
CA LEU A 508 -32.93 7.49 -10.85
C LEU A 508 -32.24 7.83 -12.17
N LYS A 509 -30.91 7.88 -12.13
CA LYS A 509 -30.06 8.27 -13.26
C LYS A 509 -28.58 7.98 -12.93
N ILE A 510 -27.74 8.03 -13.94
CA ILE A 510 -26.29 8.17 -13.83
C ILE A 510 -25.94 9.58 -14.32
N GLU A 511 -25.13 10.30 -13.54
CA GLU A 511 -24.63 11.64 -13.86
C GLU A 511 -23.11 11.71 -13.75
N ASN A 512 -22.53 12.86 -14.11
CA ASN A 512 -21.07 13.08 -14.15
C ASN A 512 -20.36 12.03 -15.02
N ILE A 513 -20.91 11.79 -16.21
CA ILE A 513 -20.49 10.69 -17.07
C ILE A 513 -19.16 11.01 -17.75
N GLY A 514 -18.19 10.11 -17.58
CA GLY A 514 -16.96 10.06 -18.35
C GLY A 514 -17.04 8.97 -19.42
N LEU A 515 -16.78 9.34 -20.67
CA LEU A 515 -16.71 8.42 -21.81
C LEU A 515 -15.27 8.28 -22.29
N ASP A 516 -14.95 7.17 -22.94
CA ASP A 516 -13.66 7.02 -23.63
C ASP A 516 -13.54 7.97 -24.85
N SER A 517 -12.30 8.32 -25.17
CA SER A 517 -11.83 9.45 -25.98
C SER A 517 -12.42 9.65 -27.38
N GLN A 518 -12.96 8.62 -28.05
CA GLN A 518 -13.45 8.76 -29.43
C GLN A 518 -14.82 9.46 -29.54
N ILE A 519 -15.65 9.41 -28.50
CA ILE A 519 -16.98 10.04 -28.45
C ILE A 519 -17.01 11.28 -27.58
N ASN A 520 -16.08 11.41 -26.61
CA ASN A 520 -15.90 12.67 -25.89
C ASN A 520 -15.75 13.85 -26.85
N LEU A 521 -15.09 13.69 -28.01
CA LEU A 521 -14.98 14.73 -29.03
C LEU A 521 -16.34 15.20 -29.59
N LEU A 522 -17.36 14.35 -29.65
CA LEU A 522 -18.71 14.73 -30.11
C LEU A 522 -19.47 15.55 -29.07
N PHE A 523 -19.14 15.39 -27.78
CA PHE A 523 -19.84 16.05 -26.67
C PHE A 523 -19.06 17.23 -26.05
N ILE A 524 -17.73 17.27 -26.23
CA ILE A 524 -16.85 18.37 -25.81
C ILE A 524 -17.19 19.66 -26.57
N HIS A 525 -17.72 19.58 -27.79
CA HIS A 525 -18.06 20.76 -28.58
C HIS A 525 -19.31 21.51 -28.10
N GLU A 526 -20.10 20.95 -27.16
CA GLU A 526 -21.42 21.49 -26.85
C GLU A 526 -21.70 21.85 -25.36
N ASP A 527 -20.70 21.76 -24.46
CA ASP A 527 -20.86 22.00 -23.00
C ASP A 527 -22.04 21.20 -22.38
N GLU A 528 -22.35 20.02 -22.94
CA GLU A 528 -23.54 19.26 -22.57
C GLU A 528 -23.31 18.32 -21.39
N LYS A 529 -24.18 18.42 -20.36
CA LYS A 529 -24.24 17.43 -19.28
C LYS A 529 -25.05 16.21 -19.71
N LEU A 530 -24.36 15.13 -20.03
CA LEU A 530 -24.98 13.83 -20.31
C LEU A 530 -25.52 13.17 -19.04
N ILE A 531 -26.72 12.59 -19.16
CA ILE A 531 -27.31 11.74 -18.11
C ILE A 531 -27.84 10.45 -18.73
N PHE A 532 -27.68 9.33 -18.02
CA PHE A 532 -28.27 8.05 -18.41
C PHE A 532 -29.45 7.79 -17.49
N VAL A 533 -30.63 7.57 -18.06
CA VAL A 533 -31.87 7.34 -17.31
C VAL A 533 -32.33 5.91 -17.54
N PRO A 534 -32.53 5.09 -16.50
CA PRO A 534 -32.94 3.69 -16.67
C PRO A 534 -34.27 3.58 -17.42
N ILE A 535 -34.40 2.53 -18.24
CA ILE A 535 -35.59 2.21 -19.05
C ILE A 535 -36.61 1.40 -18.25
#